data_AF-A0A7Y3EDJ3-F1
#
_entry.id   AF-A0A7Y3EDJ3-F1
#
_cell.length_a   1.000
_cell.length_b   1.000
_cell.length_c   1.000
_cell.angle_alpha   90.00
_cell.angle_beta   90.00
_cell.angle_gamma   90.00
#
_symmetry.space_group_name_H-M   'P 1'
#
loop_
_entity.id
_entity.type
_entity.pdbx_description
1 polymer ?
#
loop_
_entity_poly.entity_id
_entity_poly.type
_entity_poly.pdbx_seq_one_letter_code
_entity_poly.pdbx_strand_id
1 'polypeptide(L)' 'MVRPFLGLAIRRPGLIPALVGMAWSFRARDWMRRPPFLPLPPKDYMRWRMETAYGDPEAVPPADELERFVRWAAAMRRGL' A
#
# COMPACT_ATOMS: atom_id res chain seq x y z
N MET A 1 6.24 6.59 4.41
CA MET A 1 5.49 5.83 3.37
C MET A 1 3.96 5.74 3.55
N VAL A 2 3.37 5.77 4.76
CA VAL A 2 1.90 5.63 4.93
C VAL A 2 1.11 6.89 4.49
N ARG A 3 1.73 8.07 4.59
CA ARG A 3 1.13 9.39 4.28
C ARG A 3 0.50 9.50 2.87
N PRO A 4 1.16 9.09 1.76
CA PRO A 4 0.55 9.14 0.43
C PRO A 4 -0.70 8.25 0.31
N PHE A 5 -0.73 7.08 0.94
CA PHE A 5 -1.90 6.20 0.95
C PHE A 5 -3.07 6.83 1.72
N LEU A 6 -2.81 7.50 2.85
CA LEU A 6 -3.83 8.25 3.59
C LEU A 6 -4.37 9.42 2.77
N GLY A 7 -3.49 10.17 2.09
CA GLY A 7 -3.90 11.26 1.20
C GLY A 7 -4.77 10.77 0.05
N LEU A 8 -4.46 9.60 -0.52
CA LEU A 8 -5.29 8.97 -1.54
C LEU A 8 -6.65 8.52 -0.98
N ALA A 9 -6.67 7.91 0.21
CA ALA A 9 -7.91 7.49 0.86
C ALA A 9 -8.86 8.68 1.14
N ILE A 10 -8.32 9.82 1.57
CA ILE A 10 -9.09 11.04 1.82
C ILE A 10 -9.64 11.62 0.50
N ARG A 11 -8.82 11.68 -0.55
CA ARG A 11 -9.22 12.23 -1.87
C ARG A 11 -10.17 11.31 -2.64
N ARG A 12 -10.07 9.99 -2.45
CA ARG A 12 -10.78 8.95 -3.21
C ARG A 12 -11.27 7.83 -2.28
N PRO A 13 -12.33 8.05 -1.49
CA PRO A 13 -12.80 7.08 -0.49
C PRO A 13 -13.23 5.73 -1.12
N GLY A 14 -13.67 5.72 -2.37
CA GLY A 14 -13.99 4.48 -3.10
C GLY A 14 -12.80 3.52 -3.29
N LEU A 15 -11.55 3.97 -3.07
CA LEU A 15 -10.35 3.13 -3.12
C LEU A 15 -10.03 2.45 -1.77
N ILE A 16 -10.73 2.78 -0.69
CA ILE A 16 -10.46 2.21 0.63
C ILE A 16 -10.49 0.68 0.62
N PRO A 17 -11.50 -0.01 0.03
CA PRO A 17 -11.48 -1.48 -0.02
C PRO A 17 -10.27 -2.04 -0.78
N ALA A 18 -9.83 -1.35 -1.83
CA ALA A 18 -8.67 -1.75 -2.62
C ALA A 18 -7.36 -1.58 -1.82
N LEU A 19 -7.23 -0.48 -1.07
CA LEU A 19 -6.12 -0.21 -0.17
C LEU A 19 -6.04 -1.24 0.96
N VAL A 20 -7.19 -1.54 1.60
CA VAL A 20 -7.28 -2.55 2.67
C VAL A 20 -6.90 -3.93 2.14
N GLY A 21 -7.43 -4.33 0.98
CA GLY A 21 -7.08 -5.61 0.38
C GLY A 21 -5.59 -5.70 0.03
N MET A 22 -4.96 -4.60 -0.38
CA MET A 22 -3.52 -4.56 -0.66
C MET A 22 -2.70 -4.68 0.62
N ALA A 23 -3.06 -3.92 1.66
CA ALA A 23 -2.44 -4.03 2.97
C ALA A 23 -2.54 -5.46 3.50
N TRP A 24 -3.72 -6.09 3.36
CA TRP A 24 -3.97 -7.46 3.79
C TRP A 24 -3.08 -8.50 3.09
N SER A 25 -2.86 -8.36 1.78
CA SER A 25 -1.99 -9.25 1.01
C SER A 25 -0.53 -9.22 1.47
N PHE A 26 -0.06 -8.08 1.96
CA PHE A 26 1.35 -7.87 2.33
C PHE A 26 1.56 -7.67 3.84
N ARG A 27 0.54 -7.93 4.67
CA ARG A 27 0.59 -7.65 6.11
C ARG A 27 1.79 -8.31 6.80
N ALA A 28 2.41 -7.59 7.73
CA ALA A 28 3.38 -8.18 8.64
C ALA A 28 2.73 -9.31 9.45
N ARG A 29 3.45 -10.38 9.83
CA ARG A 29 2.89 -11.47 10.65
C ARG A 29 2.46 -11.01 12.05
N ASP A 30 3.28 -10.17 12.68
CA ASP A 30 3.06 -9.67 14.04
C ASP A 30 2.27 -8.35 14.10
N TRP A 31 1.49 -8.02 13.06
CA TRP A 31 0.78 -6.74 12.94
C TRP A 31 -0.19 -6.45 14.11
N MET A 32 -0.75 -7.49 14.73
CA MET A 32 -1.64 -7.36 15.89
C MET A 32 -0.91 -7.21 17.23
N ARG A 33 0.40 -7.45 17.28
CA ARG A 33 1.17 -7.44 18.53
C ARG A 33 1.74 -6.06 18.87
N ARG A 34 1.72 -5.13 17.92
CA ARG A 34 2.28 -3.78 18.07
C ARG A 34 1.32 -2.75 17.49
N PRO A 35 1.09 -1.62 18.20
CA PRO A 35 0.34 -0.51 17.63
C PRO A 35 1.02 -0.03 16.32
N PRO A 36 0.26 0.42 15.30
CA PRO A 36 -1.15 0.82 15.34
C PRO A 36 -2.17 -0.32 15.11
N PHE A 37 -1.78 -1.60 15.23
CA PHE A 37 -2.70 -2.75 15.03
C PHE A 37 -3.41 -2.73 13.67
N LEU A 38 -2.75 -2.17 12.66
CA LEU A 38 -3.22 -2.20 11.29
C LEU A 38 -2.42 -3.26 10.52
N PRO A 39 -3.05 -4.00 9.58
CA PRO A 39 -2.39 -5.01 8.76
C PRO A 39 -1.52 -4.34 7.68
N LEU A 40 -0.62 -3.45 8.08
CA LEU A 40 0.25 -2.72 7.18
C LEU A 40 1.41 -3.62 6.72
N PRO A 41 1.91 -3.41 5.49
CA PRO A 41 3.10 -4.08 5.05
C PRO A 41 4.33 -3.66 5.87
N PRO A 42 5.32 -4.57 6.09
CA PRO A 42 6.57 -4.22 6.76
C PRO A 42 7.30 -3.06 6.07
N LYS A 43 7.95 -2.20 6.87
CA LYS A 43 8.71 -1.05 6.35
C LYS A 43 9.83 -1.48 5.39
N ASP A 44 10.52 -2.58 5.69
CA ASP A 44 11.64 -3.06 4.86
C ASP A 44 11.16 -3.60 3.51
N TYR A 45 10.02 -4.29 3.49
CA TYR A 45 9.38 -4.72 2.24
C TYR A 45 8.99 -3.51 1.37
N MET A 46 8.43 -2.50 2.01
CA MET A 46 8.02 -1.25 1.37
C MET A 46 9.23 -0.47 0.81
N ARG A 47 10.33 -0.41 1.55
CA ARG A 47 11.62 0.18 1.14
C ARG A 47 12.21 -0.54 -0.08
N TRP A 48 12.32 -1.87 0.00
CA TRP A 48 12.78 -2.70 -1.10
C TRP A 48 11.91 -2.53 -2.36
N ARG A 49 10.59 -2.40 -2.18
CA ARG A 49 9.65 -2.16 -3.28
C ARG A 49 9.95 -0.83 -3.98
N MET A 50 10.21 0.24 -3.23
CA MET A 50 10.53 1.55 -3.78
C MET A 50 11.90 1.54 -4.47
N GLU A 51 12.91 0.94 -3.87
CA GLU A 51 14.24 0.73 -4.47
C GLU A 51 14.12 0.01 -5.83
N THR A 52 13.35 -1.08 -5.89
CA THR A 52 13.21 -1.88 -7.10
C THR A 52 12.43 -1.16 -8.20
N ALA A 53 11.41 -0.37 -7.83
CA ALA A 53 10.54 0.30 -8.80
C ALA A 53 11.08 1.66 -9.26
N TYR A 54 11.76 2.40 -8.37
CA TYR A 54 12.15 3.79 -8.58
C TYR A 54 13.66 4.04 -8.41
N GLY A 55 14.45 3.05 -7.98
CA GLY A 55 15.87 3.21 -7.71
C GLY A 55 16.19 4.00 -6.44
N ASP A 56 15.18 4.34 -5.63
CA ASP A 56 15.33 5.07 -4.37
C ASP A 56 14.43 4.43 -3.29
N PRO A 57 15.00 3.97 -2.16
CA PRO A 57 14.26 3.32 -1.06
C PRO A 57 13.23 4.22 -0.37
N GLU A 58 13.38 5.55 -0.49
CA GLU A 58 12.49 6.54 0.12
C GLU A 58 11.62 7.27 -0.91
N ALA A 59 11.63 6.81 -2.18
CA ALA A 59 10.79 7.36 -3.23
C ALA A 59 9.31 7.39 -2.82
N VAL A 60 8.65 8.51 -3.13
CA VAL A 60 7.20 8.66 -2.94
C VAL A 60 6.54 8.71 -4.31
N PRO A 61 5.74 7.69 -4.68
CA PRO A 61 5.11 7.67 -5.99
C PRO A 61 4.11 8.81 -6.13
N PRO A 62 3.97 9.39 -7.34
CA PRO A 62 2.87 10.30 -7.67
C PRO A 62 1.51 9.71 -7.32
N ALA A 63 0.56 10.56 -6.90
CA ALA A 63 -0.74 10.10 -6.42
C ALA A 63 -1.57 9.37 -7.50
N ASP A 64 -1.44 9.79 -8.76
CA ASP A 64 -2.08 9.17 -9.91
C ASP A 64 -1.50 7.79 -10.23
N GLU A 65 -0.18 7.64 -10.08
CA GLU A 65 0.48 6.35 -10.24
C GLU A 65 0.09 5.38 -9.13
N LEU A 66 0.06 5.88 -7.89
CA LEU A 66 -0.43 5.13 -6.74
C LEU A 66 -1.87 4.67 -6.92
N GLU A 67 -2.75 5.54 -7.42
CA GLU A 67 -4.13 5.19 -7.76
C GLU A 67 -4.20 4.08 -8.81
N ARG A 68 -3.46 4.21 -9.92
CA ARG A 68 -3.40 3.19 -10.97
C ARG A 68 -2.94 1.84 -10.41
N PHE A 69 -1.88 1.85 -9.61
CA PHE A 69 -1.33 0.65 -8.98
C PHE A 69 -2.36 -0.03 -8.04
N VAL A 70 -3.04 0.73 -7.19
CA VAL A 70 -4.05 0.21 -6.26
C VAL A 70 -5.24 -0.41 -7.00
N ARG A 71 -5.71 0.24 -8.08
CA ARG A 71 -6.78 -0.29 -8.93
C ARG A 71 -6.37 -1.57 -9.62
N TRP A 72 -5.16 -1.61 -10.19
CA TRP A 72 -4.60 -2.80 -10.80
C TRP A 72 -4.50 -3.96 -9.80
N ALA A 73 -3.94 -3.70 -8.61
CA ALA A 73 -3.82 -4.73 -7.57
C ALA A 73 -5.20 -5.27 -7.12
N ALA A 74 -6.22 -4.42 -7.06
CA ALA A 74 -7.58 -4.85 -6.76
C ALA A 74 -8.24 -5.63 -7.89
N ALA A 75 -7.93 -5.31 -9.16
CA ALA A 75 -8.38 -6.11 -10.30
C ALA A 75 -7.74 -7.50 -10.28
N MET A 76 -6.43 -7.60 -10.03
CA MET A 76 -5.72 -8.88 -9.91
C MET A 76 -6.29 -9.77 -8.81
N ARG A 77 -6.65 -9.21 -7.65
CA ARG A 77 -7.31 -9.98 -6.57
C ARG A 77 -8.72 -10.47 -6.89
N ARG A 78 -9.41 -9.86 -7.86
CA ARG A 78 -10.77 -10.25 -8.28
C ARG A 78 -10.78 -11.28 -9.41
N GLY A 79 -9.64 -11.45 -10.10
CA GLY A 79 -9.44 -12.43 -11.17
C GLY A 79 -8.65 -13.67 -10.76
N LEU A 80 -8.36 -13.81 -9.45
CA LEU A 80 -7.96 -15.04 -8.77
C LEU A 80 -9.19 -15.60 -8.05
#